data_AF-A0A443SHV3-F1
#
_entry.id   AF-A0A443SHV3-F1
#
_cell.length_a   1.000
_cell.length_b   1.000
_cell.length_c   1.000
_cell.angle_alpha   90.00
_cell.angle_beta   90.00
_cell.angle_gamma   90.00
#
_symmetry.space_group_name_H-M   'P 1'
#
loop_
_entity.id
_entity.type
_entity.pdbx_description
1 polymer ?
#
loop_
_entity_poly.entity_id
_entity_poly.type
_entity_poly.pdbx_seq_one_letter_code
_entity_poly.pdbx_strand_id
1 'polypeptide(L)'
;MIYHNKSQVKVTHYLRPLQRLFTGKLRLVALLTVFAFTVIYLVKSLQTSNTSNVEVMLNVYEYAENVQIMKDKLHYAIVIDAGSSGSRVHIYTWPPHSGDTRQLLNIKMLKDSYGKDIYEKITPGLSSCGEKPNTAFEYISPLLKFAEKHIPADKHRQTPLFILATAGMRLLPLTQQEAILKNLRDEIPRNYTFMFSPNYVEVITGKEEGIYSWIAVNYLLDRFDHTTKSQSLVAINLGNKITTRPRTVGMLEMGGASMQIAFEIISKYDLQELKERQPVTKNVLSEFNLGCLSHDEDHNYLVYVTTYLGLGANVAQEAYARSLLADHIALTSSLGSPTTVLSTQNPITLSDPCMVLHSIRNSSIKADSGRVYSVVFKGTGDWEYCEQKLEKLINPERESSLNCKVNVSCPLTKLRETVVPFASNAEFYGFSELWYSMEDVLRLGGQYNYDKLKKAASEYCKTEWTVLQDRYQKHLYPLADEDRLQTECFKSAWIATVLHKGFKMPKTYNHYKSSLNINHNQVQWTLGALLYRTRFFPLRAIEKNNINNEQHSITVSMNYLNQILFLLCMSAVVACIVIYLRHLHQMINQSVDFTKSSTNYDLLSVQVDKMPLIDAREM
;
A
#
# COMPACT_ATOMS: atom_id res chain seq x y z
N MET A 1 100.17 14.34 71.20
CA MET A 1 100.55 13.13 70.43
C MET A 1 99.25 12.50 69.93
N ILE A 2 99.01 12.47 68.60
CA ILE A 2 99.09 11.25 67.73
C ILE A 2 97.87 10.33 67.99
N TYR A 3 97.04 9.82 67.07
CA TYR A 3 96.86 9.89 65.61
C TYR A 3 95.48 9.21 65.29
N HIS A 4 94.90 9.54 64.13
CA HIS A 4 94.11 8.69 63.21
C HIS A 4 92.73 8.01 63.52
N ASN A 5 91.75 8.46 62.72
CA ASN A 5 91.02 7.74 61.64
C ASN A 5 89.55 7.28 61.84
N LYS A 6 88.71 7.76 60.90
CA LYS A 6 87.48 7.23 60.28
C LYS A 6 86.51 6.36 61.11
N SER A 7 85.24 6.78 61.18
CA SER A 7 84.16 6.34 60.27
C SER A 7 82.77 6.69 60.83
N GLN A 8 81.83 6.90 59.90
CA GLN A 8 80.46 7.40 60.07
C GLN A 8 79.58 6.53 60.99
N VAL A 9 78.85 7.17 61.92
CA VAL A 9 77.67 6.58 62.57
C VAL A 9 76.57 7.64 62.80
N LYS A 10 75.45 7.43 62.10
CA LYS A 10 74.04 7.77 62.40
C LYS A 10 73.57 9.23 62.58
N VAL A 11 72.93 9.74 61.52
CA VAL A 11 71.66 10.51 61.63
C VAL A 11 70.67 9.98 60.59
N THR A 12 70.13 8.77 60.83
CA THR A 12 69.04 8.16 60.04
C THR A 12 67.84 7.87 60.93
N HIS A 13 67.37 8.86 61.71
CA HIS A 13 66.23 8.64 62.61
C HIS A 13 65.15 9.73 62.68
N TYR A 14 65.11 10.70 61.75
CA TYR A 14 64.01 11.69 61.73
C TYR A 14 63.27 11.87 60.38
N LEU A 15 63.59 11.08 59.35
CA LEU A 15 62.93 11.18 58.02
C LEU A 15 62.07 9.96 57.63
N ARG A 16 61.67 9.11 58.57
CA ARG A 16 60.79 7.95 58.29
C ARG A 16 59.27 8.21 58.37
N PRO A 17 58.72 9.23 59.05
CA PRO A 17 57.27 9.46 59.03
C PRO A 17 56.77 10.22 57.79
N LEU A 18 57.57 11.13 57.22
CA LEU A 18 57.13 12.04 56.15
C LEU A 18 57.18 11.43 54.73
N GLN A 19 58.05 10.44 54.48
CA GLN A 19 58.04 9.69 53.21
C GLN A 19 56.92 8.63 53.12
N ARG A 20 56.26 8.28 54.24
CA ARG A 20 55.12 7.35 54.25
C ARG A 20 53.77 8.03 54.01
N LEU A 21 53.64 9.33 54.28
CA LEU A 21 52.38 10.06 54.05
C LEU A 21 52.10 10.38 52.56
N PHE A 22 53.14 10.57 51.74
CA PHE A 22 52.99 10.87 50.31
C PHE A 22 52.86 9.62 49.41
N THR A 23 53.15 8.43 49.93
CA THR A 23 52.94 7.16 49.22
C THR A 23 51.64 6.47 49.64
N GLY A 24 51.17 6.70 50.88
CA GLY A 24 49.93 6.13 51.41
C GLY A 24 48.64 6.74 50.86
N LYS A 25 48.54 8.08 50.77
CA LYS A 25 47.30 8.73 50.27
C LYS A 25 47.06 8.50 48.78
N LEU A 26 48.12 8.49 47.96
CA LEU A 26 48.01 8.21 46.53
C LEU A 26 47.67 6.74 46.26
N ARG A 27 48.20 5.81 47.07
CA ARG A 27 47.81 4.39 47.03
C ARG A 27 46.38 4.17 47.52
N LEU A 28 45.93 4.89 48.54
CA LEU A 28 44.55 4.81 49.02
C LEU A 28 43.57 5.34 47.98
N VAL A 29 43.88 6.46 47.32
CA VAL A 29 43.06 7.00 46.22
C VAL A 29 43.04 6.03 45.03
N ALA A 30 44.19 5.46 44.64
CA ALA A 30 44.25 4.46 43.57
C ALA A 30 43.50 3.16 43.92
N LEU A 31 43.56 2.72 45.18
CA LEU A 31 42.81 1.55 45.65
C LEU A 31 41.32 1.83 45.74
N LEU A 32 40.90 3.03 46.16
CA LEU A 32 39.50 3.44 46.19
C LEU A 32 38.93 3.62 44.78
N THR A 33 39.70 4.11 43.82
CA THR A 33 39.25 4.18 42.41
C THR A 33 39.17 2.80 41.79
N VAL A 34 40.18 1.94 41.99
CA VAL A 34 40.13 0.55 41.51
C VAL A 34 38.96 -0.21 42.16
N PHE A 35 38.72 -0.02 43.45
CA PHE A 35 37.57 -0.59 44.17
C PHE A 35 36.24 -0.06 43.64
N ALA A 36 36.13 1.25 43.37
CA ALA A 36 34.94 1.82 42.74
C ALA A 36 34.70 1.24 41.34
N PHE A 37 35.75 1.09 40.53
CA PHE A 37 35.63 0.48 39.19
C PHE A 37 35.32 -1.01 39.24
N THR A 38 35.86 -1.77 40.20
CA THR A 38 35.52 -3.19 40.37
C THR A 38 34.14 -3.39 40.94
N VAL A 39 33.66 -2.53 41.85
CA VAL A 39 32.27 -2.53 42.31
C VAL A 39 31.32 -2.17 41.16
N ILE A 40 31.63 -1.15 40.35
CA ILE A 40 30.84 -0.82 39.14
C ILE A 40 30.84 -1.99 38.16
N TYR A 41 31.98 -2.65 37.94
CA TYR A 41 32.10 -3.82 37.07
C TYR A 41 31.31 -5.01 37.62
N LEU A 42 31.36 -5.28 38.92
CA LEU A 42 30.63 -6.37 39.58
C LEU A 42 29.13 -6.10 39.62
N VAL A 43 28.69 -4.87 39.87
CA VAL A 43 27.28 -4.49 39.77
C VAL A 43 26.77 -4.66 38.34
N LYS A 44 27.56 -4.23 37.34
CA LYS A 44 27.23 -4.42 35.92
C LYS A 44 27.23 -5.90 35.52
N SER A 45 28.15 -6.70 36.08
CA SER A 45 28.27 -8.14 35.85
C SER A 45 27.14 -8.95 36.51
N LEU A 46 26.71 -8.56 37.71
CA LEU A 46 25.56 -9.14 38.42
C LEU A 46 24.23 -8.73 37.79
N GLN A 47 24.15 -7.54 37.18
CA GLN A 47 23.03 -7.15 36.33
C GLN A 47 22.94 -8.02 35.07
N THR A 48 24.07 -8.44 34.47
CA THR A 48 24.06 -9.23 33.22
C THR A 48 23.77 -10.73 33.36
N SER A 49 23.82 -11.31 34.57
CA SER A 49 23.66 -12.77 34.76
C SER A 49 22.23 -13.20 35.10
N ASN A 50 21.41 -12.30 35.65
CA ASN A 50 19.99 -12.55 35.97
C ASN A 50 19.03 -11.99 34.89
N THR A 51 19.56 -11.32 33.86
CA THR A 51 18.78 -10.67 32.80
C THR A 51 18.32 -11.61 31.72
N SER A 52 18.91 -12.79 31.49
CA SER A 52 18.56 -13.60 30.32
C SER A 52 17.13 -14.14 30.32
N ASN A 53 16.59 -14.61 31.45
CA ASN A 53 15.20 -15.09 31.53
C ASN A 53 14.18 -13.96 31.79
N VAL A 54 14.61 -12.89 32.47
CA VAL A 54 13.76 -11.73 32.77
C VAL A 54 13.69 -10.75 31.59
N GLU A 55 14.75 -10.56 30.79
CA GLU A 55 14.72 -9.85 29.51
C GLU A 55 13.85 -10.59 28.51
N VAL A 56 13.92 -11.92 28.42
CA VAL A 56 13.06 -12.65 27.46
C VAL A 56 11.58 -12.50 27.85
N MET A 57 11.25 -12.59 29.14
CA MET A 57 9.87 -12.38 29.60
C MET A 57 9.44 -10.91 29.46
N LEU A 58 10.27 -9.94 29.86
CA LEU A 58 10.01 -8.50 29.67
C LEU A 58 9.92 -8.13 28.19
N ASN A 59 10.78 -8.66 27.32
CA ASN A 59 10.71 -8.42 25.88
C ASN A 59 9.45 -9.03 25.28
N VAL A 60 8.95 -10.16 25.78
CA VAL A 60 7.67 -10.74 25.32
C VAL A 60 6.47 -9.94 25.83
N TYR A 61 6.48 -9.48 27.08
CA TYR A 61 5.43 -8.62 27.63
C TYR A 61 5.45 -7.22 27.00
N GLU A 62 6.62 -6.61 26.87
CA GLU A 62 6.84 -5.34 26.19
C GLU A 62 6.51 -5.46 24.69
N TYR A 63 6.80 -6.59 24.04
CA TYR A 63 6.35 -6.84 22.67
C TYR A 63 4.84 -7.01 22.58
N ALA A 64 4.20 -7.75 23.50
CA ALA A 64 2.75 -7.93 23.52
C ALA A 64 2.01 -6.63 23.84
N GLU A 65 2.51 -5.84 24.79
CA GLU A 65 2.01 -4.52 25.15
C GLU A 65 2.26 -3.53 24.02
N ASN A 66 3.43 -3.55 23.36
CA ASN A 66 3.68 -2.76 22.17
C ASN A 66 2.79 -3.16 20.99
N VAL A 67 2.48 -4.46 20.80
CA VAL A 67 1.53 -4.92 19.78
C VAL A 67 0.12 -4.45 20.10
N GLN A 68 -0.30 -4.47 21.38
CA GLN A 68 -1.60 -3.97 21.79
C GLN A 68 -1.70 -2.45 21.67
N ILE A 69 -0.70 -1.71 22.13
CA ILE A 69 -0.56 -0.25 21.95
C ILE A 69 -0.54 0.11 20.46
N MET A 70 0.11 -0.69 19.62
CA MET A 70 0.12 -0.50 18.16
C MET A 70 -1.25 -0.76 17.56
N LYS A 71 -1.98 -1.80 18.01
CA LYS A 71 -3.38 -2.06 17.61
C LYS A 71 -4.29 -0.91 18.02
N ASP A 72 -4.14 -0.39 19.23
CA ASP A 72 -4.91 0.74 19.74
C ASP A 72 -4.59 2.04 19.00
N LYS A 73 -3.45 2.12 18.32
CA LYS A 73 -3.04 3.26 17.47
C LYS A 73 -3.38 3.07 15.99
N LEU A 74 -3.95 1.94 15.59
CA LEU A 74 -4.35 1.73 14.20
C LEU A 74 -5.46 2.70 13.79
N HIS A 75 -5.38 3.10 12.53
CA HIS A 75 -6.45 3.77 11.81
C HIS A 75 -7.13 2.77 10.89
N TYR A 76 -8.42 2.98 10.64
CA TYR A 76 -9.24 2.11 9.82
C TYR A 76 -9.91 2.91 8.71
N ALA A 77 -10.26 2.26 7.61
CA ALA A 77 -11.18 2.78 6.61
C ALA A 77 -12.07 1.66 6.07
N ILE A 78 -13.26 2.03 5.62
CA ILE A 78 -14.19 1.12 4.97
C ILE A 78 -14.34 1.59 3.53
N VAL A 79 -14.15 0.68 2.58
CA VAL A 79 -14.50 0.90 1.18
C VAL A 79 -15.46 -0.19 0.74
N ILE A 80 -16.66 0.21 0.33
CA ILE A 80 -17.66 -0.67 -0.28
C ILE A 80 -17.54 -0.54 -1.80
N ASP A 81 -17.06 -1.60 -2.45
CA ASP A 81 -17.10 -1.76 -3.90
C ASP A 81 -18.52 -2.16 -4.29
N ALA A 82 -19.27 -1.24 -4.92
CA ALA A 82 -20.60 -1.49 -5.45
C ALA A 82 -20.54 -1.88 -6.95
N GLY A 83 -20.05 -3.11 -7.18
CA GLY A 83 -19.93 -3.74 -8.50
C GLY A 83 -21.24 -4.18 -9.16
N SER A 84 -21.14 -4.59 -10.44
CA SER A 84 -22.30 -5.02 -11.23
C SER A 84 -22.88 -6.38 -10.83
N SER A 85 -22.05 -7.31 -10.36
CA SER A 85 -22.47 -8.67 -9.94
C SER A 85 -22.65 -8.82 -8.43
N GLY A 86 -22.51 -7.72 -7.68
CA GLY A 86 -22.59 -7.73 -6.23
C GLY A 86 -21.86 -6.55 -5.59
N SER A 87 -21.93 -6.44 -4.28
CA SER A 87 -21.19 -5.44 -3.51
C SER A 87 -20.29 -6.13 -2.49
N ARG A 88 -19.10 -5.57 -2.25
CA ARG A 88 -18.09 -6.10 -1.33
C ARG A 88 -17.68 -5.04 -0.33
N VAL A 89 -17.48 -5.42 0.92
CA VAL A 89 -16.87 -4.54 1.92
C VAL A 89 -15.42 -4.90 2.13
N HIS A 90 -14.56 -3.89 2.03
CA HIS A 90 -13.14 -3.98 2.34
C HIS A 90 -12.86 -3.10 3.55
N ILE A 91 -12.31 -3.71 4.60
CA ILE A 91 -11.86 -3.00 5.79
C ILE A 91 -10.34 -2.90 5.69
N TYR A 92 -9.83 -1.68 5.68
CA TYR A 92 -8.41 -1.39 5.64
C TYR A 92 -7.93 -0.88 6.98
N THR A 93 -6.67 -1.12 7.27
CA THR A 93 -5.99 -0.64 8.46
C THR A 93 -4.58 -0.16 8.13
N TRP A 94 -4.09 0.84 8.86
CA TRP A 94 -2.69 1.28 8.79
C TRP A 94 -2.21 1.80 10.15
N PRO A 95 -0.91 1.64 10.46
CA PRO A 95 -0.32 2.25 11.65
C PRO A 95 -0.15 3.77 11.48
N PRO A 96 0.15 4.49 12.56
CA PRO A 96 0.58 5.89 12.46
C PRO A 96 1.72 6.06 11.47
N HIS A 97 1.68 7.15 10.70
CA HIS A 97 2.70 7.45 9.71
C HIS A 97 4.05 7.76 10.37
N SER A 98 5.16 7.35 9.74
CA SER A 98 6.53 7.53 10.26
C SER A 98 6.95 9.01 10.34
N GLY A 99 6.37 9.85 9.48
CA GLY A 99 6.76 11.25 9.27
C GLY A 99 7.73 11.45 8.11
N ASP A 100 8.22 10.38 7.46
CA ASP A 100 9.03 10.49 6.25
C ASP A 100 8.14 10.83 5.05
N THR A 101 8.29 12.02 4.49
CA THR A 101 7.47 12.53 3.38
C THR A 101 7.58 11.69 2.11
N ARG A 102 8.63 10.88 1.97
CA ARG A 102 8.85 10.00 0.82
C ARG A 102 8.02 8.71 0.89
N GLN A 103 7.49 8.38 2.08
CA GLN A 103 6.70 7.18 2.31
C GLN A 103 5.21 7.47 2.11
N LEU A 104 4.51 6.51 1.51
CA LEU A 104 3.05 6.50 1.50
C LEU A 104 2.52 5.86 2.79
N LEU A 105 1.21 6.00 3.04
CA LEU A 105 0.55 5.27 4.12
C LEU A 105 0.71 3.75 3.93
N ASN A 106 1.09 3.05 5.00
CA ASN A 106 1.21 1.59 5.01
C ASN A 106 -0.17 0.92 5.21
N ILE A 107 -1.02 1.07 4.20
CA ILE A 107 -2.38 0.51 4.16
C ILE A 107 -2.32 -0.98 3.85
N LYS A 108 -3.04 -1.76 4.67
CA LYS A 108 -3.24 -3.20 4.49
C LYS A 108 -4.71 -3.56 4.71
N MET A 109 -5.17 -4.63 4.08
CA MET A 109 -6.49 -5.17 4.41
C MET A 109 -6.48 -5.71 5.84
N LEU A 110 -7.57 -5.50 6.57
CA LEU A 110 -7.73 -6.04 7.91
C LEU A 110 -7.79 -7.56 7.82
N LYS A 111 -7.01 -8.24 8.65
CA LYS A 111 -6.92 -9.70 8.69
C LYS A 111 -7.42 -10.23 10.03
N ASP A 112 -8.03 -11.40 10.01
CA ASP A 112 -8.43 -12.12 11.22
C ASP A 112 -7.21 -12.75 11.94
N SER A 113 -7.47 -13.47 13.03
CA SER A 113 -6.43 -14.15 13.82
C SER A 113 -5.66 -15.23 13.05
N TYR A 114 -6.18 -15.70 11.92
CA TYR A 114 -5.55 -16.70 11.05
C TYR A 114 -4.84 -16.06 9.85
N GLY A 115 -4.81 -14.73 9.77
CA GLY A 115 -4.20 -14.02 8.66
C GLY A 115 -5.06 -14.02 7.38
N LYS A 116 -6.35 -14.33 7.48
CA LYS A 116 -7.29 -14.25 6.36
C LYS A 116 -7.92 -12.87 6.30
N ASP A 117 -8.09 -12.36 5.08
CA ASP A 117 -8.76 -11.09 4.84
C ASP A 117 -10.19 -11.07 5.42
N ILE A 118 -10.51 -10.04 6.21
CA ILE A 118 -11.85 -9.78 6.73
C ILE A 118 -12.67 -9.14 5.61
N TYR A 119 -13.51 -9.97 5.01
CA TYR A 119 -14.20 -9.67 3.76
C TYR A 119 -15.63 -10.23 3.78
N GLU A 120 -16.57 -9.46 3.22
CA GLU A 120 -17.93 -9.92 2.96
C GLU A 120 -18.42 -9.42 1.60
N LYS A 121 -19.23 -10.26 0.93
CA LYS A 121 -19.83 -9.99 -0.38
C LYS A 121 -21.31 -10.31 -0.35
N ILE A 122 -22.09 -9.45 -1.00
CA ILE A 122 -23.52 -9.65 -1.26
C ILE A 122 -23.81 -9.56 -2.77
N THR A 123 -24.91 -10.14 -3.20
CA THR A 123 -25.43 -10.14 -4.58
C THR A 123 -26.87 -9.61 -4.59
N PRO A 124 -27.42 -9.11 -5.70
CA PRO A 124 -26.93 -9.15 -7.09
C PRO A 124 -26.10 -7.95 -7.54
N GLY A 125 -25.98 -6.88 -6.73
CA GLY A 125 -25.31 -5.63 -7.10
C GLY A 125 -26.19 -4.43 -6.83
N LEU A 126 -25.59 -3.28 -6.49
CA LEU A 126 -26.34 -2.08 -6.11
C LEU A 126 -27.25 -1.58 -7.25
N SER A 127 -26.86 -1.78 -8.51
CA SER A 127 -27.64 -1.38 -9.68
C SER A 127 -28.98 -2.09 -9.81
N SER A 128 -29.19 -3.22 -9.11
CA SER A 128 -30.49 -3.90 -9.07
C SER A 128 -31.58 -3.07 -8.39
N CYS A 129 -31.20 -2.06 -7.59
CA CYS A 129 -32.13 -1.12 -6.95
C CYS A 129 -32.66 -0.04 -7.91
N GLY A 130 -32.30 -0.06 -9.21
CA GLY A 130 -32.66 0.98 -10.19
C GLY A 130 -34.16 1.31 -10.24
N GLU A 131 -35.00 0.28 -10.20
CA GLU A 131 -36.47 0.43 -10.22
C GLU A 131 -37.06 0.73 -8.84
N LYS A 132 -36.33 0.46 -7.75
CA LYS A 132 -36.76 0.69 -6.36
C LYS A 132 -35.63 1.32 -5.53
N PRO A 133 -35.29 2.60 -5.76
CA PRO A 133 -34.12 3.21 -5.11
C PRO A 133 -34.17 3.25 -3.58
N ASN A 134 -35.36 3.20 -2.99
CA ASN A 134 -35.56 3.18 -1.54
C ASN A 134 -35.06 1.90 -0.86
N THR A 135 -34.79 0.82 -1.60
CA THR A 135 -34.23 -0.43 -1.04
C THR A 135 -32.70 -0.43 -0.99
N ALA A 136 -32.03 0.63 -1.45
CA ALA A 136 -30.57 0.67 -1.55
C ALA A 136 -29.86 0.57 -0.19
N PHE A 137 -30.38 1.26 0.84
CA PHE A 137 -29.84 1.16 2.19
C PHE A 137 -30.01 -0.25 2.78
N GLU A 138 -31.18 -0.87 2.63
CA GLU A 138 -31.42 -2.25 3.07
C GLU A 138 -30.46 -3.23 2.40
N TYR A 139 -30.23 -3.06 1.10
CA TYR A 139 -29.27 -3.86 0.34
C TYR A 139 -27.84 -3.73 0.88
N ILE A 140 -27.33 -2.53 1.19
CA ILE A 140 -25.96 -2.32 1.70
C ILE A 140 -25.82 -2.60 3.21
N SER A 141 -26.91 -2.59 3.98
CA SER A 141 -26.89 -2.74 5.43
C SER A 141 -26.12 -3.96 5.96
N PRO A 142 -26.18 -5.16 5.36
CA PRO A 142 -25.37 -6.30 5.81
C PRO A 142 -23.86 -5.99 5.86
N LEU A 143 -23.35 -5.31 4.82
CA LEU A 143 -21.94 -4.93 4.71
C LEU A 143 -21.52 -3.91 5.78
N LEU A 144 -22.41 -2.96 6.10
CA LEU A 144 -22.16 -1.95 7.13
C LEU A 144 -22.14 -2.59 8.54
N LYS A 145 -23.08 -3.49 8.83
CA LYS A 145 -23.11 -4.27 10.09
C LYS A 145 -21.86 -5.12 10.24
N PHE A 146 -21.38 -5.73 9.16
CA PHE A 146 -20.15 -6.49 9.16
C PHE A 146 -18.93 -5.61 9.46
N ALA A 147 -18.84 -4.42 8.86
CA ALA A 147 -17.76 -3.49 9.17
C ALA A 147 -17.78 -3.03 10.64
N GLU A 148 -18.96 -2.66 11.14
CA GLU A 148 -19.18 -2.24 12.53
C GLU A 148 -18.74 -3.31 13.55
N LYS A 149 -19.01 -4.58 13.25
CA LYS A 149 -18.60 -5.72 14.08
C LYS A 149 -17.08 -5.88 14.19
N HIS A 150 -16.32 -5.54 13.15
CA HIS A 150 -14.88 -5.81 13.08
C HIS A 150 -14.00 -4.61 13.42
N ILE A 151 -14.55 -3.40 13.47
CA ILE A 151 -13.82 -2.18 13.84
C ILE A 151 -14.14 -1.84 15.30
N PRO A 152 -13.13 -1.52 16.15
CA PRO A 152 -13.37 -1.11 17.53
C PRO A 152 -14.30 0.12 17.63
N ALA A 153 -15.22 0.09 18.60
CA ALA A 153 -16.28 1.10 18.73
C ALA A 153 -15.75 2.54 18.91
N ASP A 154 -14.66 2.71 19.64
CA ASP A 154 -13.97 3.99 19.83
C ASP A 154 -13.37 4.54 18.53
N LYS A 155 -13.14 3.67 17.54
CA LYS A 155 -12.59 4.03 16.23
C LYS A 155 -13.65 4.40 15.21
N HIS A 156 -14.93 4.10 15.42
CA HIS A 156 -15.98 4.32 14.40
C HIS A 156 -16.01 5.76 13.89
N ARG A 157 -16.02 6.75 14.78
CA ARG A 157 -16.11 8.18 14.41
C ARG A 157 -14.93 8.71 13.60
N GLN A 158 -13.79 8.02 13.63
CA GLN A 158 -12.59 8.40 12.87
C GLN A 158 -12.35 7.51 11.64
N THR A 159 -13.21 6.53 11.41
CA THR A 159 -13.10 5.59 10.28
C THR A 159 -13.90 6.14 9.09
N PRO A 160 -13.25 6.62 8.01
CA PRO A 160 -13.95 7.04 6.81
C PRO A 160 -14.64 5.86 6.13
N LEU A 161 -15.88 6.08 5.70
CA LEU A 161 -16.68 5.14 4.92
C LEU A 161 -16.87 5.65 3.50
N PHE A 162 -16.36 4.91 2.52
CA PHE A 162 -16.55 5.15 1.10
C PHE A 162 -17.46 4.08 0.49
N ILE A 163 -18.41 4.50 -0.34
CA ILE A 163 -19.23 3.62 -1.19
C ILE A 163 -19.01 4.05 -2.63
N LEU A 164 -18.27 3.25 -3.36
CA LEU A 164 -17.80 3.58 -4.70
C LEU A 164 -18.43 2.59 -5.67
N ALA A 165 -19.42 3.06 -6.44
CA ALA A 165 -20.13 2.22 -7.39
C ALA A 165 -19.50 2.27 -8.79
N THR A 166 -19.47 1.14 -9.48
CA THR A 166 -18.73 0.97 -10.73
C THR A 166 -19.65 0.77 -11.94
N ALA A 167 -19.27 -0.10 -12.88
CA ALA A 167 -19.93 -0.27 -14.17
C ALA A 167 -21.43 -0.59 -14.09
N GLY A 168 -21.88 -1.33 -13.08
CA GLY A 168 -23.30 -1.67 -12.92
C GLY A 168 -24.18 -0.42 -12.79
N MET A 169 -23.77 0.53 -11.94
CA MET A 169 -24.47 1.80 -11.78
C MET A 169 -24.31 2.69 -13.02
N ARG A 170 -23.14 2.70 -13.67
CA ARG A 170 -22.90 3.45 -14.92
C ARG A 170 -23.84 3.05 -16.08
N LEU A 171 -24.38 1.84 -16.05
CA LEU A 171 -25.34 1.34 -17.05
C LEU A 171 -26.78 1.82 -16.81
N LEU A 172 -27.11 2.33 -15.61
CA LEU A 172 -28.44 2.85 -15.31
C LEU A 172 -28.64 4.27 -15.85
N PRO A 173 -29.89 4.72 -16.09
CA PRO A 173 -30.21 6.13 -16.30
C PRO A 173 -29.73 7.00 -15.12
N LEU A 174 -29.25 8.22 -15.40
CA LEU A 174 -28.72 9.15 -14.37
C LEU A 174 -29.73 9.44 -13.25
N THR A 175 -31.02 9.49 -13.57
CA THR A 175 -32.09 9.70 -12.57
C THR A 175 -32.19 8.54 -11.58
N GLN A 176 -32.03 7.30 -12.05
CA GLN A 176 -32.00 6.12 -11.17
C GLN A 176 -30.71 6.09 -10.34
N GLN A 177 -29.57 6.43 -10.95
CA GLN A 177 -28.28 6.53 -10.24
C GLN A 177 -28.38 7.49 -9.05
N GLU A 178 -28.79 8.73 -9.28
CA GLU A 178 -28.90 9.74 -8.21
C GLU A 178 -29.95 9.40 -7.16
N ALA A 179 -31.08 8.78 -7.55
CA ALA A 179 -32.08 8.35 -6.58
C ALA A 179 -31.53 7.30 -5.60
N ILE A 180 -30.76 6.33 -6.10
CA ILE A 180 -30.08 5.31 -5.26
C ILE A 180 -29.04 5.97 -4.35
N LEU A 181 -28.16 6.80 -4.90
CA LEU A 181 -27.12 7.45 -4.11
C LEU A 181 -27.71 8.38 -3.06
N LYS A 182 -28.79 9.11 -3.37
CA LYS A 182 -29.50 9.96 -2.41
C LYS A 182 -30.04 9.14 -1.24
N ASN A 183 -30.66 7.99 -1.49
CA ASN A 183 -31.13 7.11 -0.41
C ASN A 183 -29.98 6.72 0.54
N LEU A 184 -28.83 6.31 0.00
CA LEU A 184 -27.65 5.98 0.80
C LEU A 184 -27.11 7.18 1.58
N ARG A 185 -27.01 8.35 0.94
CA ARG A 185 -26.53 9.61 1.56
C ARG A 185 -27.43 10.06 2.71
N ASP A 186 -28.73 9.80 2.63
CA ASP A 186 -29.71 10.18 3.65
C ASP A 186 -29.77 9.18 4.83
N GLU A 187 -29.66 7.88 4.57
CA GLU A 187 -29.89 6.82 5.56
C GLU A 187 -28.63 6.46 6.37
N ILE A 188 -27.45 6.44 5.75
CA ILE A 188 -26.20 6.04 6.41
C ILE A 188 -25.88 6.89 7.65
N PRO A 189 -25.83 8.23 7.59
CA PRO A 189 -25.48 9.06 8.76
C PRO A 189 -26.55 9.03 9.87
N ARG A 190 -27.77 8.55 9.61
CA ARG A 190 -28.82 8.36 10.64
C ARG A 190 -28.64 7.06 11.41
N ASN A 191 -28.04 6.05 10.79
CA ASN A 191 -27.98 4.69 11.32
C ASN A 191 -26.57 4.30 11.80
N TYR A 192 -25.51 4.99 11.35
CA TYR A 192 -24.11 4.66 11.67
C TYR A 192 -23.30 5.89 12.07
N THR A 193 -22.27 5.68 12.91
CA THR A 193 -21.38 6.74 13.39
C THR A 193 -20.03 6.82 12.69
N PHE A 194 -19.86 6.14 11.55
CA PHE A 194 -18.63 6.24 10.74
C PHE A 194 -18.40 7.67 10.24
N MET A 195 -17.15 8.04 9.97
CA MET A 195 -16.83 9.31 9.35
C MET A 195 -17.40 9.32 7.92
N PHE A 196 -18.42 10.15 7.70
CA PHE A 196 -19.21 10.16 6.49
C PHE A 196 -19.28 11.55 5.87
N SER A 197 -19.22 11.59 4.54
CA SER A 197 -19.52 12.76 3.72
C SER A 197 -20.37 12.31 2.54
N PRO A 198 -21.37 13.10 2.08
CA PRO A 198 -22.16 12.76 0.89
C PRO A 198 -21.31 12.50 -0.36
N ASN A 199 -20.14 13.14 -0.47
CA ASN A 199 -19.18 12.95 -1.56
C ASN A 199 -18.43 11.61 -1.50
N TYR A 200 -18.56 10.85 -0.41
CA TYR A 200 -17.97 9.51 -0.30
C TYR A 200 -18.88 8.42 -0.86
N VAL A 201 -20.09 8.77 -1.30
CA VAL A 201 -21.05 7.90 -1.96
C VAL A 201 -21.23 8.40 -3.40
N GLU A 202 -20.62 7.71 -4.36
CA GLU A 202 -20.59 8.15 -5.76
C GLU A 202 -20.48 6.99 -6.75
N VAL A 203 -20.85 7.27 -8.01
CA VAL A 203 -20.52 6.40 -9.14
C VAL A 203 -19.17 6.85 -9.71
N ILE A 204 -18.13 6.04 -9.53
CA ILE A 204 -16.81 6.36 -10.08
C ILE A 204 -16.77 6.14 -11.59
N THR A 205 -15.98 6.95 -12.29
CA THR A 205 -15.72 6.76 -13.70
C THR A 205 -14.86 5.51 -13.92
N GLY A 206 -14.97 4.88 -15.10
CA GLY A 206 -14.09 3.76 -15.42
C GLY A 206 -12.61 4.16 -15.54
N LYS A 207 -12.33 5.46 -15.72
CA LYS A 207 -10.97 6.01 -15.69
C LYS A 207 -10.42 6.02 -14.26
N GLU A 208 -11.20 6.48 -13.28
CA GLU A 208 -10.81 6.41 -11.86
C GLU A 208 -10.62 4.97 -11.41
N GLU A 209 -11.56 4.07 -11.75
CA GLU A 209 -11.44 2.64 -11.45
C GLU A 209 -10.11 2.08 -11.99
N GLY A 210 -9.75 2.38 -13.25
CA GLY A 210 -8.48 1.95 -13.83
C GLY A 210 -7.24 2.57 -13.18
N ILE A 211 -7.27 3.85 -12.80
CA ILE A 211 -6.19 4.51 -12.06
C ILE A 211 -6.01 3.84 -10.69
N TYR A 212 -7.11 3.58 -9.98
CA TYR A 212 -7.07 2.98 -8.65
C TYR A 212 -6.54 1.54 -8.70
N SER A 213 -6.93 0.74 -9.69
CA SER A 213 -6.36 -0.60 -9.90
C SER A 213 -4.86 -0.55 -10.22
N TRP A 214 -4.42 0.43 -11.02
CA TRP A 214 -3.01 0.64 -11.32
C TRP A 214 -2.19 1.06 -10.09
N ILE A 215 -2.75 1.93 -9.25
CA ILE A 215 -2.13 2.29 -7.96
C ILE A 215 -2.03 1.05 -7.07
N ALA A 216 -3.10 0.26 -6.95
CA ALA A 216 -3.13 -0.91 -6.08
C ALA A 216 -2.06 -1.94 -6.44
N VAL A 217 -1.92 -2.30 -7.73
CA VAL A 217 -0.91 -3.28 -8.15
C VAL A 217 0.51 -2.77 -7.91
N ASN A 218 0.79 -1.51 -8.22
CA ASN A 218 2.13 -0.93 -8.07
C ASN A 218 2.50 -0.69 -6.61
N TYR A 219 1.52 -0.34 -5.77
CA TYR A 219 1.70 -0.26 -4.33
C TYR A 219 2.03 -1.64 -3.72
N LEU A 220 1.28 -2.70 -4.09
CA LEU A 220 1.52 -4.04 -3.56
C LEU A 220 2.83 -4.68 -4.05
N LEU A 221 3.36 -4.21 -5.18
CA LEU A 221 4.68 -4.57 -5.72
C LEU A 221 5.81 -3.67 -5.18
N ASP A 222 5.53 -2.78 -4.23
CA ASP A 222 6.46 -1.83 -3.64
C ASP A 222 7.13 -0.90 -4.69
N ARG A 223 6.44 -0.59 -5.81
CA ARG A 223 6.98 0.30 -6.87
C ARG A 223 6.97 1.78 -6.49
N PHE A 224 6.26 2.12 -5.42
CA PHE A 224 6.21 3.46 -4.83
C PHE A 224 7.17 3.61 -3.64
N ASP A 225 7.94 2.57 -3.27
CA ASP A 225 9.01 2.73 -2.29
C ASP A 225 10.26 3.29 -2.99
N HIS A 226 10.54 4.57 -2.74
CA HIS A 226 11.72 5.26 -3.27
C HIS A 226 12.92 5.23 -2.30
N THR A 227 12.80 4.52 -1.18
CA THR A 227 13.86 4.43 -0.16
C THR A 227 14.81 3.25 -0.41
N THR A 228 14.33 2.17 -1.04
CA THR A 228 15.11 0.96 -1.30
C THR A 228 15.78 0.96 -2.68
N LYS A 229 17.09 0.69 -2.72
CA LYS A 229 17.90 0.59 -3.96
C LYS A 229 17.85 -0.78 -4.63
N SER A 230 17.05 -1.73 -4.14
CA SER A 230 17.05 -3.12 -4.60
C SER A 230 16.26 -3.35 -5.88
N GLN A 231 15.46 -2.38 -6.34
CA GLN A 231 14.61 -2.51 -7.52
C GLN A 231 15.25 -1.92 -8.78
N SER A 232 14.92 -2.47 -9.94
CA SER A 232 15.31 -1.91 -11.24
C SER A 232 14.71 -0.51 -11.42
N LEU A 233 15.59 0.48 -11.54
CA LEU A 233 15.20 1.87 -11.75
C LEU A 233 15.06 2.18 -13.25
N VAL A 234 14.10 3.03 -13.59
CA VAL A 234 13.91 3.60 -14.93
C VAL A 234 14.07 5.11 -14.88
N ALA A 235 14.58 5.69 -15.97
CA ALA A 235 14.65 7.12 -16.14
C ALA A 235 13.30 7.66 -16.60
N ILE A 236 12.77 8.64 -15.86
CA ILE A 236 11.55 9.37 -16.21
C ILE A 236 11.96 10.64 -16.94
N ASN A 237 11.66 10.71 -18.23
CA ASN A 237 12.00 11.82 -19.12
C ASN A 237 10.73 12.40 -19.74
N LEU A 238 9.93 13.06 -18.92
CA LEU A 238 8.71 13.77 -19.33
C LEU A 238 8.83 15.29 -19.19
N GLY A 239 9.57 15.76 -18.19
CA GLY A 239 9.77 17.19 -17.89
C GLY A 239 11.08 17.77 -18.43
N ASN A 240 11.54 18.83 -17.77
CA ASN A 240 12.86 19.44 -18.02
C ASN A 240 14.00 18.72 -17.29
N LYS A 241 13.66 17.94 -16.26
CA LYS A 241 14.58 17.17 -15.44
C LYS A 241 14.31 15.68 -15.64
N ILE A 242 15.39 14.89 -15.68
CA ILE A 242 15.30 13.44 -15.67
C ILE A 242 15.39 12.98 -14.21
N THR A 243 14.37 12.25 -13.76
CA THR A 243 14.36 11.59 -12.44
C THR A 243 14.48 10.08 -12.62
N THR A 244 14.82 9.35 -11.55
CA THR A 244 14.89 7.89 -11.58
C THR A 244 14.05 7.30 -10.45
N ARG A 245 13.25 6.28 -10.76
CA ARG A 245 12.43 5.57 -9.78
C ARG A 245 12.19 4.11 -10.20
N PRO A 246 11.70 3.24 -9.31
CA PRO A 246 11.36 1.87 -9.69
C PRO A 246 10.40 1.81 -10.87
N ARG A 247 10.62 0.85 -11.77
CA ARG A 247 9.71 0.64 -12.91
C ARG A 247 8.35 0.16 -12.42
N THR A 248 7.29 0.86 -12.80
CA THR A 248 5.92 0.42 -12.57
C THR A 248 5.51 -0.66 -13.58
N VAL A 249 4.45 -1.38 -13.25
CA VAL A 249 3.83 -2.36 -14.14
C VAL A 249 2.51 -1.80 -14.68
N GLY A 250 2.15 -2.25 -15.89
CA GLY A 250 0.82 -2.05 -16.43
C GLY A 250 -0.21 -2.99 -15.78
N MET A 251 -1.48 -2.64 -15.92
CA MET A 251 -2.61 -3.32 -15.32
C MET A 251 -3.71 -3.50 -16.36
N LEU A 252 -4.25 -4.72 -16.43
CA LEU A 252 -5.52 -5.03 -17.09
C LEU A 252 -6.47 -5.60 -16.05
N GLU A 253 -7.70 -5.09 -16.03
CA GLU A 253 -8.76 -5.60 -15.18
C GLU A 253 -10.02 -5.82 -16.02
N MET A 254 -10.57 -7.03 -15.94
CA MET A 254 -11.84 -7.34 -16.57
C MET A 254 -12.86 -7.69 -15.49
N GLY A 255 -13.78 -6.77 -15.24
CA GLY A 255 -14.93 -7.01 -14.37
C GLY A 255 -16.09 -7.67 -15.13
N GLY A 256 -17.26 -7.73 -14.48
CA GLY A 256 -18.46 -8.29 -15.09
C GLY A 256 -19.06 -7.41 -16.20
N ALA A 257 -18.94 -6.09 -16.10
CA ALA A 257 -19.59 -5.14 -17.02
C ALA A 257 -18.65 -4.17 -17.75
N SER A 258 -17.41 -3.99 -17.28
CA SER A 258 -16.40 -3.22 -18.00
C SER A 258 -15.03 -3.87 -17.90
N MET A 259 -14.14 -3.38 -18.74
CA MET A 259 -12.71 -3.67 -18.70
C MET A 259 -11.91 -2.37 -18.66
N GLN A 260 -10.75 -2.42 -18.04
CA GLN A 260 -9.82 -1.31 -17.88
C GLN A 260 -8.40 -1.75 -18.24
N ILE A 261 -7.63 -0.83 -18.79
CA ILE A 261 -6.19 -0.96 -18.95
C ILE A 261 -5.51 0.34 -18.53
N ALA A 262 -4.40 0.21 -17.82
CA ALA A 262 -3.61 1.33 -17.33
C ALA A 262 -2.10 1.03 -17.37
N PHE A 263 -1.28 1.99 -17.77
CA PHE A 263 0.18 1.87 -17.70
C PHE A 263 0.84 3.25 -17.68
N GLU A 264 2.02 3.33 -17.06
CA GLU A 264 2.79 4.57 -16.97
C GLU A 264 3.45 4.93 -18.31
N ILE A 265 3.44 6.22 -18.64
CA ILE A 265 4.24 6.80 -19.71
C ILE A 265 5.49 7.38 -19.06
N ILE A 266 6.68 6.95 -19.49
CA ILE A 266 7.95 7.33 -18.83
C ILE A 266 8.86 8.20 -19.70
N SER A 267 8.60 8.30 -21.01
CA SER A 267 9.42 9.10 -21.92
C SER A 267 8.60 9.98 -22.88
N LYS A 268 9.21 11.08 -23.34
CA LYS A 268 8.66 11.93 -24.41
C LYS A 268 8.42 11.15 -25.70
N TYR A 269 9.24 10.14 -25.99
CA TYR A 269 9.06 9.28 -27.16
C TYR A 269 7.76 8.48 -27.07
N ASP A 270 7.54 7.77 -25.95
CA ASP A 270 6.30 7.00 -25.73
C ASP A 270 5.06 7.91 -25.80
N LEU A 271 5.17 9.10 -25.21
CA LEU A 271 4.10 10.10 -25.25
C LEU A 271 3.82 10.60 -26.68
N GLN A 272 4.85 10.80 -27.50
CA GLN A 272 4.70 11.21 -28.88
C GLN A 272 4.12 10.09 -29.75
N GLU A 273 4.63 8.86 -29.62
CA GLU A 273 4.10 7.68 -30.32
C GLU A 273 2.61 7.47 -29.99
N LEU A 274 2.22 7.63 -28.72
CA LEU A 274 0.83 7.60 -28.30
C LEU A 274 0.01 8.71 -28.97
N LYS A 275 0.51 9.95 -29.01
CA LYS A 275 -0.19 11.09 -29.62
C LYS A 275 -0.40 10.92 -31.12
N GLU A 276 0.58 10.39 -31.82
CA GLU A 276 0.52 10.13 -33.26
C GLU A 276 -0.49 9.03 -33.58
N ARG A 277 -0.53 7.96 -32.77
CA ARG A 277 -1.43 6.82 -33.01
C ARG A 277 -2.84 7.01 -32.44
N GLN A 278 -3.03 7.89 -31.47
CA GLN A 278 -4.32 8.18 -30.84
C GLN A 278 -4.52 9.70 -30.67
N PRO A 279 -4.95 10.42 -31.72
CA PRO A 279 -5.05 11.88 -31.68
C PRO A 279 -5.99 12.41 -30.58
N VAL A 280 -6.92 11.60 -30.08
CA VAL A 280 -7.80 11.91 -28.94
C VAL A 280 -7.09 11.64 -27.59
N THR A 281 -5.92 12.25 -27.38
CA THR A 281 -5.08 11.97 -26.18
C THR A 281 -5.55 12.61 -24.88
N LYS A 282 -6.32 13.71 -24.92
CA LYS A 282 -6.68 14.46 -23.70
C LYS A 282 -7.50 13.66 -22.68
N ASN A 283 -8.27 12.68 -23.13
CA ASN A 283 -9.17 11.93 -22.23
C ASN A 283 -8.56 10.62 -21.70
N VAL A 284 -7.47 10.12 -22.28
CA VAL A 284 -6.83 8.84 -21.91
C VAL A 284 -5.58 8.99 -21.06
N LEU A 285 -4.99 10.19 -20.98
CA LEU A 285 -3.87 10.46 -20.07
C LEU A 285 -4.37 11.02 -18.72
N SER A 286 -3.70 10.63 -17.64
CA SER A 286 -3.98 11.09 -16.28
C SER A 286 -2.68 11.42 -15.58
N GLU A 287 -2.54 12.65 -15.14
CA GLU A 287 -1.42 13.08 -14.31
C GLU A 287 -1.89 13.21 -12.86
N PHE A 288 -1.18 12.60 -11.92
CA PHE A 288 -1.49 12.71 -10.50
C PHE A 288 -0.27 12.51 -9.62
N ASN A 289 -0.38 13.05 -8.39
CA ASN A 289 0.63 12.92 -7.33
C ASN A 289 0.09 12.03 -6.20
N LEU A 290 0.85 11.00 -5.81
CA LEU A 290 0.53 10.15 -4.65
C LEU A 290 1.17 10.62 -3.34
N GLY A 291 2.17 11.50 -3.42
CA GLY A 291 2.82 12.11 -2.27
C GLY A 291 1.87 13.00 -1.47
N CYS A 292 2.22 13.20 -0.20
CA CYS A 292 1.43 14.04 0.72
C CYS A 292 1.64 15.54 0.47
N LEU A 293 2.77 15.93 -0.14
CA LEU A 293 3.11 17.31 -0.50
C LEU A 293 2.92 17.53 -2.00
N SER A 294 2.26 18.61 -2.38
CA SER A 294 1.97 18.91 -3.79
C SER A 294 3.23 19.10 -4.67
N HIS A 295 4.38 19.42 -4.06
CA HIS A 295 5.67 19.61 -4.74
C HIS A 295 6.54 18.35 -4.75
N ASP A 296 6.04 17.22 -4.26
CA ASP A 296 6.74 15.95 -4.33
C ASP A 296 6.80 15.48 -5.79
N GLU A 297 7.97 15.56 -6.40
CA GLU A 297 8.18 15.13 -7.79
C GLU A 297 8.35 13.61 -7.92
N ASP A 298 8.75 12.92 -6.84
CA ASP A 298 9.09 11.49 -6.90
C ASP A 298 7.84 10.63 -7.11
N HIS A 299 6.70 11.11 -6.59
CA HIS A 299 5.38 10.45 -6.67
C HIS A 299 4.45 11.02 -7.75
N ASN A 300 4.98 11.77 -8.72
CA ASN A 300 4.21 12.27 -9.87
C ASN A 300 4.16 11.26 -11.01
N TYR A 301 2.98 10.78 -11.39
CA TYR A 301 2.81 9.78 -12.44
C TYR A 301 1.96 10.30 -13.59
N LEU A 302 2.43 10.07 -14.82
CA LEU A 302 1.63 10.22 -16.03
C LEU A 302 1.21 8.84 -16.51
N VAL A 303 -0.09 8.54 -16.38
CA VAL A 303 -0.63 7.21 -16.64
C VAL A 303 -1.60 7.28 -17.82
N TYR A 304 -1.37 6.43 -18.81
CA TYR A 304 -2.39 6.10 -19.80
C TYR A 304 -3.44 5.22 -19.14
N VAL A 305 -4.70 5.63 -19.17
CA VAL A 305 -5.83 4.85 -18.66
C VAL A 305 -6.99 4.92 -19.63
N THR A 306 -7.54 3.76 -19.95
CA THR A 306 -8.76 3.69 -20.74
C THR A 306 -9.67 2.56 -20.27
N THR A 307 -10.97 2.77 -20.48
CA THR A 307 -12.04 1.86 -20.06
C THR A 307 -12.95 1.52 -21.23
N TYR A 308 -13.46 0.29 -21.21
CA TYR A 308 -14.39 -0.26 -22.20
C TYR A 308 -15.64 -0.75 -21.46
N LEU A 309 -16.60 0.16 -21.29
CA LEU A 309 -17.90 -0.18 -20.74
C LEU A 309 -18.63 -1.12 -21.72
N GLY A 310 -19.24 -2.19 -21.20
CA GLY A 310 -19.91 -3.22 -22.00
C GLY A 310 -19.00 -4.36 -22.47
N LEU A 311 -17.67 -4.27 -22.26
CA LEU A 311 -16.73 -5.34 -22.61
C LEU A 311 -16.27 -6.18 -21.42
N GLY A 312 -16.89 -5.98 -20.23
CA GLY A 312 -16.73 -6.91 -19.13
C GLY A 312 -17.34 -8.28 -19.46
N ALA A 313 -16.86 -9.34 -18.82
CA ALA A 313 -17.10 -10.72 -19.27
C ALA A 313 -18.59 -11.08 -19.36
N ASN A 314 -19.42 -10.67 -18.38
CA ASN A 314 -20.84 -11.01 -18.35
C ASN A 314 -21.63 -10.22 -19.40
N VAL A 315 -21.38 -8.90 -19.49
CA VAL A 315 -22.07 -8.06 -20.49
C VAL A 315 -21.65 -8.45 -21.92
N ALA A 316 -20.39 -8.83 -22.13
CA ALA A 316 -19.91 -9.37 -23.40
C ALA A 316 -20.61 -10.70 -23.75
N GLN A 317 -20.83 -11.58 -22.77
CA GLN A 317 -21.55 -12.83 -22.97
C GLN A 317 -23.01 -12.60 -23.35
N GLU A 318 -23.68 -11.65 -22.70
CA GLU A 318 -25.04 -11.27 -23.06
C GLU A 318 -25.10 -10.65 -24.47
N ALA A 319 -24.13 -9.79 -24.82
CA ALA A 319 -24.05 -9.21 -26.15
C ALA A 319 -23.85 -10.27 -27.24
N TYR A 320 -23.01 -11.28 -26.97
CA TYR A 320 -22.84 -12.44 -27.85
C TYR A 320 -24.12 -13.28 -27.98
N ALA A 321 -24.81 -13.55 -26.88
CA ALA A 321 -26.09 -14.26 -26.93
C ALA A 321 -27.13 -13.51 -27.78
N ARG A 322 -27.17 -12.17 -27.69
CA ARG A 322 -28.01 -11.32 -28.56
C ARG A 322 -27.59 -11.41 -30.02
N SER A 323 -26.29 -11.44 -30.33
CA SER A 323 -25.80 -11.55 -31.72
C SER A 323 -26.17 -12.90 -32.35
N LEU A 324 -26.11 -14.01 -31.60
CA LEU A 324 -26.56 -15.32 -32.09
C LEU A 324 -28.05 -15.31 -32.48
N LEU A 325 -28.89 -14.64 -31.68
CA LEU A 325 -30.31 -14.49 -31.99
C LEU A 325 -30.53 -13.61 -33.24
N ALA A 326 -29.79 -12.50 -33.35
CA ALA A 326 -29.87 -11.61 -34.50
C ALA A 326 -29.48 -12.33 -35.81
N ASP A 327 -28.38 -13.09 -35.79
CA ASP A 327 -27.92 -13.90 -36.93
C ASP A 327 -28.98 -14.92 -37.35
N HIS A 328 -29.62 -15.59 -36.36
CA HIS A 328 -30.68 -16.55 -36.64
C HIS A 328 -31.89 -15.88 -37.30
N ILE A 329 -32.37 -14.76 -36.76
CA ILE A 329 -33.51 -14.01 -37.32
C ILE A 329 -33.21 -13.52 -38.74
N ALA A 330 -31.99 -13.01 -38.99
CA ALA A 330 -31.57 -12.56 -40.31
C ALA A 330 -31.56 -13.72 -41.32
N LEU A 331 -31.01 -14.88 -40.93
CA LEU A 331 -30.99 -16.09 -41.76
C LEU A 331 -32.42 -16.56 -42.10
N THR A 332 -33.31 -16.68 -41.11
CA THR A 332 -34.70 -17.11 -41.32
C THR A 332 -35.46 -16.15 -42.23
N SER A 333 -35.22 -14.84 -42.10
CA SER A 333 -35.83 -13.82 -42.96
C SER A 333 -35.35 -13.91 -44.40
N SER A 334 -34.06 -14.23 -44.61
CA SER A 334 -33.48 -14.40 -45.96
C SER A 334 -33.96 -15.66 -46.68
N LEU A 335 -34.33 -16.71 -45.93
CA LEU A 335 -34.84 -17.98 -46.45
C LEU A 335 -36.34 -17.94 -46.83
N GLY A 336 -36.99 -16.78 -46.77
CA GLY A 336 -38.38 -16.61 -47.22
C GLY A 336 -39.42 -17.36 -46.38
N SER A 337 -39.05 -17.84 -45.18
CA SER A 337 -40.02 -18.45 -44.26
C SER A 337 -40.96 -17.35 -43.76
N PRO A 338 -42.29 -17.49 -43.89
CA PRO A 338 -43.21 -16.41 -43.59
C PRO A 338 -43.06 -16.02 -42.11
N THR A 339 -42.93 -14.72 -41.88
CA THR A 339 -42.78 -14.04 -40.58
C THR A 339 -43.86 -14.39 -39.55
N THR A 340 -44.89 -15.15 -39.95
CA THR A 340 -45.90 -15.79 -39.12
C THR A 340 -45.42 -16.99 -38.30
N VAL A 341 -44.22 -17.55 -38.55
CA VAL A 341 -43.72 -18.77 -37.85
C VAL A 341 -42.78 -18.47 -36.66
N LEU A 342 -42.29 -17.24 -36.49
CA LEU A 342 -41.67 -16.81 -35.22
C LEU A 342 -42.77 -16.48 -34.21
N SER A 343 -43.61 -17.46 -33.88
CA SER A 343 -44.58 -17.37 -32.79
C SER A 343 -43.81 -17.22 -31.47
N THR A 344 -44.21 -16.28 -30.62
CA THR A 344 -43.68 -16.11 -29.26
C THR A 344 -43.97 -17.31 -28.35
N GLN A 345 -44.72 -18.32 -28.82
CA GLN A 345 -45.14 -19.47 -28.03
C GLN A 345 -44.12 -20.61 -28.02
N ASN A 346 -43.26 -20.74 -29.04
CA ASN A 346 -42.26 -21.80 -29.10
C ASN A 346 -40.84 -21.25 -28.89
N PRO A 347 -40.02 -21.88 -28.03
CA PRO A 347 -38.65 -21.44 -27.81
C PRO A 347 -37.77 -21.67 -29.05
N ILE A 348 -36.99 -20.66 -29.42
CA ILE A 348 -35.98 -20.75 -30.48
C ILE A 348 -34.79 -21.55 -29.94
N THR A 349 -34.39 -22.62 -30.62
CA THR A 349 -33.20 -23.39 -30.23
C THR A 349 -31.98 -22.94 -31.03
N LEU A 350 -30.92 -22.51 -30.36
CA LEU A 350 -29.67 -22.05 -30.97
C LEU A 350 -28.49 -22.89 -30.50
N SER A 351 -27.62 -23.31 -31.42
CA SER A 351 -26.34 -23.94 -31.08
C SER A 351 -25.30 -22.88 -30.71
N ASP A 352 -24.64 -23.07 -29.57
CA ASP A 352 -23.65 -22.15 -29.02
C ASP A 352 -22.28 -22.84 -28.84
N PRO A 353 -21.27 -22.52 -29.67
CA PRO A 353 -19.92 -23.07 -29.50
C PRO A 353 -19.19 -22.56 -28.26
N CYS A 354 -19.61 -21.42 -27.72
CA CYS A 354 -19.03 -20.83 -26.52
C CYS A 354 -19.61 -21.41 -25.22
N MET A 355 -20.45 -22.44 -25.31
CA MET A 355 -20.99 -23.20 -24.17
C MET A 355 -20.41 -24.61 -24.14
N VAL A 356 -20.31 -25.17 -22.93
CA VAL A 356 -19.86 -26.55 -22.69
C VAL A 356 -20.70 -27.54 -23.50
N LEU A 357 -20.08 -28.59 -24.02
CA LEU A 357 -20.74 -29.65 -24.79
C LEU A 357 -22.01 -30.18 -24.09
N HIS A 358 -23.12 -30.17 -24.83
CA HIS A 358 -24.44 -30.62 -24.43
C HIS A 358 -25.04 -29.93 -23.18
N SER A 359 -24.46 -28.80 -22.74
CA SER A 359 -25.11 -27.93 -21.76
C SER A 359 -26.33 -27.24 -22.38
N ILE A 360 -27.35 -26.97 -21.56
CA ILE A 360 -28.58 -26.30 -21.97
C ILE A 360 -28.79 -25.06 -21.11
N ARG A 361 -29.05 -23.92 -21.75
CA ARG A 361 -29.39 -22.67 -21.05
C ARG A 361 -30.63 -22.03 -21.65
N ASN A 362 -31.65 -21.84 -20.83
CA ASN A 362 -32.87 -21.13 -21.20
C ASN A 362 -32.71 -19.64 -20.90
N SER A 363 -33.09 -18.78 -21.82
CA SER A 363 -32.98 -17.32 -21.66
C SER A 363 -34.13 -16.58 -22.33
N SER A 364 -34.46 -15.41 -21.78
CA SER A 364 -35.38 -14.46 -22.40
C SER A 364 -34.57 -13.28 -22.93
N ILE A 365 -34.50 -13.13 -24.24
CA ILE A 365 -33.70 -12.09 -24.89
C ILE A 365 -34.61 -11.05 -25.52
N LYS A 366 -34.43 -9.79 -25.12
CA LYS A 366 -35.04 -8.64 -25.78
C LYS A 366 -34.20 -8.25 -26.99
N ALA A 367 -34.78 -8.36 -28.19
CA ALA A 367 -34.17 -7.92 -29.43
C ALA A 367 -34.25 -6.39 -29.59
N ASP A 368 -33.50 -5.86 -30.55
CA ASP A 368 -33.45 -4.42 -30.86
C ASP A 368 -34.82 -3.84 -31.24
N SER A 369 -35.72 -4.66 -31.80
CA SER A 369 -37.12 -4.29 -32.07
C SER A 369 -37.97 -4.11 -30.81
N GLY A 370 -37.41 -4.37 -29.63
CA GLY A 370 -38.13 -4.38 -28.36
C GLY A 370 -38.87 -5.68 -28.07
N ARG A 371 -38.96 -6.60 -29.05
CA ARG A 371 -39.61 -7.90 -28.90
C ARG A 371 -38.78 -8.84 -28.03
N VAL A 372 -39.44 -9.57 -27.13
CA VAL A 372 -38.80 -10.57 -26.26
C VAL A 372 -38.97 -11.95 -26.89
N TYR A 373 -37.88 -12.70 -26.97
CA TYR A 373 -37.83 -14.07 -27.48
C TYR A 373 -37.40 -15.03 -26.36
N SER A 374 -38.09 -16.17 -26.27
CA SER A 374 -37.63 -17.31 -25.47
C SER A 374 -36.64 -18.11 -26.28
N VAL A 375 -35.42 -18.30 -25.76
CA VAL A 375 -34.31 -18.94 -26.46
C VAL A 375 -33.73 -20.06 -25.61
N VAL A 376 -33.46 -21.21 -26.24
CA VAL A 376 -32.79 -22.38 -25.66
C VAL A 376 -31.44 -22.51 -26.34
N PHE A 377 -30.37 -22.22 -25.62
CA PHE A 377 -29.01 -22.43 -26.10
C PHE A 377 -28.56 -23.87 -25.83
N LYS A 378 -27.99 -24.53 -26.85
CA LYS A 378 -27.38 -25.85 -26.75
C LYS A 378 -25.89 -25.74 -27.01
N GLY A 379 -25.08 -26.11 -26.02
CA GLY A 379 -23.62 -26.02 -26.13
C GLY A 379 -23.03 -27.08 -27.05
N THR A 380 -22.12 -26.66 -27.93
CA THR A 380 -21.38 -27.59 -28.81
C THR A 380 -19.93 -27.79 -28.40
N GLY A 381 -19.42 -27.04 -27.41
CA GLY A 381 -18.09 -27.26 -26.84
C GLY A 381 -16.91 -26.95 -27.78
N ASP A 382 -17.12 -26.15 -28.83
CA ASP A 382 -16.08 -25.82 -29.82
C ASP A 382 -15.42 -24.48 -29.48
N TRP A 383 -14.41 -24.54 -28.60
CA TRP A 383 -13.71 -23.36 -28.10
C TRP A 383 -13.01 -22.58 -29.21
N GLU A 384 -12.37 -23.25 -30.17
CA GLU A 384 -11.71 -22.59 -31.29
C GLU A 384 -12.71 -21.85 -32.20
N TYR A 385 -13.86 -22.47 -32.49
CA TYR A 385 -14.90 -21.81 -33.26
C TYR A 385 -15.57 -20.66 -32.46
N CYS A 386 -15.67 -20.80 -31.14
CA CYS A 386 -16.06 -19.70 -30.25
C CYS A 386 -15.10 -18.50 -30.38
N GLU A 387 -13.79 -18.70 -30.22
CA GLU A 387 -12.78 -17.65 -30.35
C GLU A 387 -12.88 -16.94 -31.72
N GLN A 388 -13.03 -17.71 -32.81
CA GLN A 388 -13.20 -17.16 -34.17
C GLN A 388 -14.47 -16.32 -34.31
N LYS A 389 -15.58 -16.73 -33.70
CA LYS A 389 -16.82 -15.92 -33.70
C LYS A 389 -16.64 -14.63 -32.91
N LEU A 390 -15.98 -14.68 -31.75
CA LEU A 390 -15.72 -13.50 -30.93
C LEU A 390 -14.76 -12.53 -31.62
N GLU A 391 -13.79 -13.02 -32.38
CA GLU A 391 -12.92 -12.19 -33.21
C GLU A 391 -13.71 -11.34 -34.21
N LYS A 392 -14.74 -11.92 -34.85
CA LYS A 392 -15.62 -11.19 -35.78
C LYS A 392 -16.44 -10.10 -35.10
N LEU A 393 -16.71 -10.22 -33.80
CA LEU A 393 -17.34 -9.14 -33.03
C LEU A 393 -16.39 -7.96 -32.84
N ILE A 394 -15.11 -8.20 -32.56
CA ILE A 394 -14.11 -7.15 -32.38
C ILE A 394 -13.73 -6.51 -33.72
N ASN A 395 -13.56 -7.32 -34.76
CA ASN A 395 -13.13 -6.92 -36.09
C ASN A 395 -14.19 -7.30 -37.13
N PRO A 396 -15.31 -6.57 -37.21
CA PRO A 396 -16.34 -6.83 -38.21
C PRO A 396 -15.82 -6.54 -39.62
N GLU A 397 -16.25 -7.33 -40.60
CA GLU A 397 -15.95 -7.09 -42.02
C GLU A 397 -16.67 -5.86 -42.59
N ARG A 398 -17.74 -5.37 -41.92
CA ARG A 398 -18.48 -4.15 -42.28
C ARG A 398 -18.69 -3.28 -41.03
N GLU A 399 -18.30 -2.01 -41.11
CA GLU A 399 -18.43 -1.06 -39.99
C GLU A 399 -19.90 -0.80 -39.58
N SER A 400 -20.87 -1.02 -40.49
CA SER A 400 -22.30 -0.85 -40.24
C SER A 400 -22.93 -1.91 -39.32
N SER A 401 -22.19 -2.95 -38.92
CA SER A 401 -22.69 -4.03 -38.06
C SER A 401 -22.65 -3.70 -36.56
N LEU A 402 -21.97 -2.62 -36.17
CA LEU A 402 -21.98 -2.14 -34.79
C LEU A 402 -23.16 -1.18 -34.60
N ASN A 403 -24.24 -1.66 -33.99
CA ASN A 403 -25.36 -0.83 -33.49
C ASN A 403 -24.92 0.04 -32.29
N CYS A 404 -23.83 0.79 -32.44
CA CYS A 404 -23.38 1.77 -31.46
C CYS A 404 -24.01 3.11 -31.88
N LYS A 405 -25.03 3.55 -31.15
CA LYS A 405 -25.73 4.82 -31.44
C LYS A 405 -24.71 5.95 -31.60
N VAL A 406 -24.88 6.71 -32.68
CA VAL A 406 -23.94 7.62 -33.38
C VAL A 406 -23.22 8.70 -32.52
N ASN A 407 -23.46 8.79 -31.20
CA ASN A 407 -22.84 9.81 -30.33
C ASN A 407 -21.86 9.27 -29.27
N VAL A 408 -21.50 7.98 -29.29
CA VAL A 408 -20.49 7.41 -28.37
C VAL A 408 -19.54 6.53 -29.18
N SER A 409 -18.21 6.78 -29.08
CA SER A 409 -17.19 5.92 -29.66
C SER A 409 -17.43 4.47 -29.20
N CYS A 410 -17.63 3.57 -30.16
CA CYS A 410 -18.03 2.22 -29.81
C CYS A 410 -16.92 1.50 -29.03
N PRO A 411 -17.21 0.81 -27.90
CA PRO A 411 -16.19 0.17 -27.08
C PRO A 411 -15.26 -0.78 -27.84
N LEU A 412 -15.78 -1.50 -28.85
CA LEU A 412 -14.99 -2.42 -29.69
C LEU A 412 -14.05 -1.68 -30.64
N THR A 413 -14.53 -0.61 -31.29
CA THR A 413 -13.69 0.28 -32.11
C THR A 413 -12.55 0.85 -31.28
N LYS A 414 -12.89 1.38 -30.10
CA LYS A 414 -11.92 1.90 -29.14
C LYS A 414 -10.90 0.85 -28.72
N LEU A 415 -11.33 -0.40 -28.47
CA LEU A 415 -10.45 -1.51 -28.12
C LEU A 415 -9.44 -1.79 -29.25
N ARG A 416 -9.91 -1.90 -30.49
CA ARG A 416 -9.08 -2.15 -31.67
C ARG A 416 -8.03 -1.06 -31.94
N GLU A 417 -8.39 0.18 -31.64
CA GLU A 417 -7.53 1.36 -31.78
C GLU A 417 -6.56 1.53 -30.60
N THR A 418 -6.68 0.70 -29.55
CA THR A 418 -5.83 0.80 -28.38
C THR A 418 -4.41 0.33 -28.68
N VAL A 419 -3.43 1.22 -28.46
CA VAL A 419 -2.01 0.91 -28.60
C VAL A 419 -1.44 0.64 -27.22
N VAL A 420 -0.93 -0.57 -27.03
CA VAL A 420 -0.32 -1.02 -25.78
C VAL A 420 1.16 -1.31 -26.03
N PRO A 421 2.08 -0.84 -25.16
CA PRO A 421 3.53 -0.90 -25.41
C PRO A 421 4.13 -2.28 -25.14
N PHE A 422 3.53 -3.37 -25.66
CA PHE A 422 4.04 -4.73 -25.47
C PHE A 422 5.45 -4.93 -26.06
N ALA A 423 5.80 -4.20 -27.11
CA ALA A 423 7.13 -4.24 -27.73
C ALA A 423 8.26 -3.68 -26.84
N SER A 424 7.93 -2.89 -25.81
CA SER A 424 8.90 -2.28 -24.90
C SER A 424 9.29 -3.18 -23.71
N ASN A 425 8.88 -4.45 -23.73
CA ASN A 425 8.98 -5.39 -22.60
C ASN A 425 8.45 -4.76 -21.29
N ALA A 426 7.42 -3.92 -21.37
CA ALA A 426 6.66 -3.51 -20.20
C ALA A 426 6.03 -4.76 -19.56
N GLU A 427 5.94 -4.81 -18.25
CA GLU A 427 5.25 -5.90 -17.54
C GLU A 427 3.79 -5.54 -17.33
N PHE A 428 2.88 -6.50 -17.47
CA PHE A 428 1.44 -6.29 -17.25
C PHE A 428 0.86 -7.36 -16.35
N TYR A 429 -0.03 -6.93 -15.44
CA TYR A 429 -0.79 -7.82 -14.57
C TYR A 429 -2.27 -7.83 -14.94
N GLY A 430 -2.87 -9.02 -14.96
CA GLY A 430 -4.29 -9.26 -15.20
C GLY A 430 -5.05 -9.63 -13.93
N PHE A 431 -6.16 -8.93 -13.67
CA PHE A 431 -7.00 -9.13 -12.48
C PHE A 431 -8.44 -9.51 -12.83
N SER A 432 -9.18 -9.94 -11.80
CA SER A 432 -10.60 -10.28 -11.91
C SER A 432 -10.83 -11.43 -12.91
N GLU A 433 -11.66 -11.27 -13.94
CA GLU A 433 -11.98 -12.36 -14.87
C GLU A 433 -10.75 -12.89 -15.63
N LEU A 434 -9.70 -12.06 -15.78
CA LEU A 434 -8.40 -12.47 -16.34
C LEU A 434 -7.67 -13.49 -15.45
N TRP A 435 -7.99 -13.55 -14.17
CA TRP A 435 -7.53 -14.59 -13.25
C TRP A 435 -8.55 -15.72 -13.14
N TYR A 436 -9.81 -15.41 -12.85
CA TYR A 436 -10.85 -16.42 -12.56
C TYR A 436 -11.02 -17.43 -13.70
N SER A 437 -11.05 -16.95 -14.96
CA SER A 437 -11.19 -17.81 -16.15
C SER A 437 -9.89 -18.48 -16.61
N MET A 438 -8.82 -18.35 -15.84
CA MET A 438 -7.60 -19.13 -16.00
C MET A 438 -7.40 -20.08 -14.83
N GLU A 439 -7.83 -19.70 -13.63
CA GLU A 439 -7.54 -20.44 -12.40
C GLU A 439 -8.68 -21.36 -11.95
N ASP A 440 -9.92 -20.88 -11.89
CA ASP A 440 -10.98 -21.51 -11.08
C ASP A 440 -11.23 -22.97 -11.49
N VAL A 441 -11.17 -23.24 -12.80
CA VAL A 441 -11.34 -24.58 -13.38
C VAL A 441 -10.13 -25.06 -14.19
N LEU A 442 -9.42 -24.17 -14.90
CA LEU A 442 -8.31 -24.56 -15.78
C LEU A 442 -6.95 -24.68 -15.06
N ARG A 443 -6.79 -24.09 -13.86
CA ARG A 443 -5.54 -24.12 -13.06
C ARG A 443 -4.31 -23.59 -13.81
N LEU A 444 -4.51 -22.55 -14.61
CA LEU A 444 -3.52 -21.85 -15.43
C LEU A 444 -3.22 -20.42 -14.92
N GLY A 445 -3.60 -20.08 -13.69
CA GLY A 445 -3.29 -18.78 -13.09
C GLY A 445 -1.78 -18.50 -13.09
N GLY A 446 -1.40 -17.22 -13.18
CA GLY A 446 -0.01 -16.80 -13.19
C GLY A 446 0.49 -16.46 -14.58
N GLN A 447 1.64 -17.01 -14.96
CA GLN A 447 2.28 -16.65 -16.23
C GLN A 447 1.42 -17.06 -17.41
N TYR A 448 0.98 -16.08 -18.21
CA TYR A 448 0.09 -16.35 -19.33
C TYR A 448 0.81 -17.07 -20.48
N ASN A 449 0.10 -18.01 -21.10
CA ASN A 449 0.52 -18.66 -22.33
C ASN A 449 -0.72 -19.04 -23.16
N TYR A 450 -0.79 -18.52 -24.38
CA TYR A 450 -1.93 -18.73 -25.27
C TYR A 450 -2.17 -20.21 -25.59
N ASP A 451 -1.12 -20.96 -25.93
CA ASP A 451 -1.26 -22.36 -26.37
C ASP A 451 -1.72 -23.27 -25.22
N LYS A 452 -1.25 -23.00 -23.99
CA LYS A 452 -1.73 -23.70 -22.79
C LYS A 452 -3.20 -23.39 -22.52
N LEU A 453 -3.60 -22.12 -22.59
CA LEU A 453 -4.99 -21.72 -22.41
C LEU A 453 -5.89 -22.38 -23.45
N LYS A 454 -5.55 -22.25 -24.74
CA LYS A 454 -6.28 -22.88 -25.84
C LYS A 454 -6.44 -24.37 -25.61
N LYS A 455 -5.36 -25.09 -25.33
CA LYS A 455 -5.41 -26.54 -25.11
C LYS A 455 -6.36 -26.91 -23.96
N ALA A 456 -6.15 -26.32 -22.77
CA ALA A 456 -6.93 -26.65 -21.58
C ALA A 456 -8.41 -26.27 -21.73
N ALA A 457 -8.69 -25.09 -22.30
CA ALA A 457 -10.05 -24.62 -22.52
C ALA A 457 -10.78 -25.47 -23.57
N SER A 458 -10.12 -25.85 -24.68
CA SER A 458 -10.72 -26.75 -25.67
C SER A 458 -11.03 -28.14 -25.10
N GLU A 459 -10.15 -28.70 -24.25
CA GLU A 459 -10.39 -29.98 -23.56
C GLU A 459 -11.55 -29.87 -22.56
N TYR A 460 -11.61 -28.77 -21.80
CA TYR A 460 -12.70 -28.48 -20.88
C TYR A 460 -14.05 -28.36 -21.62
N CYS A 461 -14.11 -27.57 -22.69
CA CYS A 461 -15.34 -27.30 -23.43
C CYS A 461 -15.91 -28.51 -24.15
N LYS A 462 -15.07 -29.44 -24.59
CA LYS A 462 -15.46 -30.73 -25.19
C LYS A 462 -15.91 -31.77 -24.16
N THR A 463 -15.79 -31.48 -22.86
CA THR A 463 -16.29 -32.39 -21.82
C THR A 463 -17.81 -32.29 -21.73
N GLU A 464 -18.50 -33.43 -21.71
CA GLU A 464 -19.94 -33.51 -21.48
C GLU A 464 -20.38 -32.76 -20.22
N TRP A 465 -21.46 -31.96 -20.32
CA TRP A 465 -21.99 -31.19 -19.19
C TRP A 465 -22.25 -32.05 -17.94
N THR A 466 -22.80 -33.25 -18.12
CA THR A 466 -23.09 -34.19 -17.02
C THR A 466 -21.81 -34.65 -16.31
N VAL A 467 -20.70 -34.81 -17.04
CA VAL A 467 -19.40 -35.16 -16.47
C VAL A 467 -18.83 -33.99 -15.66
N LEU A 468 -18.99 -32.75 -16.13
CA LEU A 468 -18.55 -31.59 -15.36
C LEU A 468 -19.37 -31.43 -14.06
N GLN A 469 -20.68 -31.69 -14.10
CA GLN A 469 -21.52 -31.70 -12.91
C GLN A 469 -21.09 -32.78 -11.90
N ASP A 470 -20.80 -34.00 -12.35
CA ASP A 470 -20.24 -35.05 -11.49
C ASP A 470 -18.90 -34.63 -10.86
N ARG A 471 -18.01 -34.01 -11.66
CA ARG A 471 -16.73 -33.50 -11.15
C ARG A 471 -16.91 -32.38 -10.12
N TYR A 472 -17.88 -31.50 -10.33
CA TYR A 472 -18.24 -30.43 -9.40
C TYR A 472 -18.72 -30.99 -8.05
N GLN A 473 -19.63 -31.97 -8.09
CA GLN A 473 -20.14 -32.67 -6.90
C GLN A 473 -19.02 -33.38 -6.13
N LYS A 474 -17.97 -33.85 -6.83
CA LYS A 474 -16.76 -34.43 -6.25
C LYS A 474 -15.72 -33.40 -5.79
N HIS A 475 -16.07 -32.11 -5.75
CA HIS A 475 -15.20 -31.01 -5.33
C HIS A 475 -13.89 -30.89 -6.13
N LEU A 476 -13.88 -31.27 -7.41
CA LEU A 476 -12.71 -31.09 -8.29
C LEU A 476 -12.51 -29.63 -8.73
N TYR A 477 -13.54 -28.78 -8.55
CA TYR A 477 -13.50 -27.35 -8.85
C TYR A 477 -13.82 -26.50 -7.60
N PRO A 478 -12.97 -26.53 -6.55
CA PRO A 478 -13.27 -25.92 -5.26
C PRO A 478 -13.36 -24.38 -5.27
N LEU A 479 -12.93 -23.73 -6.35
CA LEU A 479 -12.96 -22.27 -6.50
C LEU A 479 -14.11 -21.78 -7.39
N ALA A 480 -14.85 -22.69 -8.03
CA ALA A 480 -15.89 -22.37 -8.99
C ALA A 480 -17.28 -22.61 -8.39
N ASP A 481 -18.27 -21.84 -8.83
CA ASP A 481 -19.69 -22.20 -8.70
C ASP A 481 -20.21 -22.83 -10.01
N GLU A 482 -21.47 -23.27 -10.02
CA GLU A 482 -22.06 -23.91 -11.21
C GLU A 482 -22.15 -22.94 -12.40
N ASP A 483 -22.35 -21.64 -12.17
CA ASP A 483 -22.34 -20.62 -13.23
C ASP A 483 -20.97 -20.48 -13.88
N ARG A 484 -19.89 -20.45 -13.08
CA ARG A 484 -18.51 -20.50 -13.59
C ARG A 484 -18.31 -21.72 -14.48
N LEU A 485 -18.81 -22.89 -14.08
CA LEU A 485 -18.68 -24.10 -14.90
C LEU A 485 -19.31 -23.95 -16.29
N GLN A 486 -20.51 -23.36 -16.36
CA GLN A 486 -21.24 -23.16 -17.62
C GLN A 486 -20.62 -22.06 -18.50
N THR A 487 -20.11 -20.99 -17.88
CA THR A 487 -19.67 -19.78 -18.57
C THR A 487 -18.19 -19.79 -18.96
N GLU A 488 -17.40 -20.75 -18.46
CA GLU A 488 -15.97 -20.80 -18.67
C GLU A 488 -15.55 -20.79 -20.15
N CYS A 489 -16.24 -21.55 -21.00
CA CYS A 489 -15.92 -21.64 -22.43
C CYS A 489 -15.96 -20.27 -23.12
N PHE A 490 -17.02 -19.50 -22.87
CA PHE A 490 -17.13 -18.14 -23.36
C PHE A 490 -16.05 -17.24 -22.75
N LYS A 491 -15.90 -17.24 -21.42
CA LYS A 491 -15.05 -16.28 -20.72
C LYS A 491 -13.57 -16.46 -21.05
N SER A 492 -13.09 -17.71 -21.12
CA SER A 492 -11.72 -18.04 -21.53
C SER A 492 -11.45 -17.64 -23.00
N ALA A 493 -12.39 -17.90 -23.92
CA ALA A 493 -12.29 -17.47 -25.32
C ALA A 493 -12.33 -15.94 -25.47
N TRP A 494 -13.18 -15.27 -24.69
CA TRP A 494 -13.29 -13.80 -24.67
C TRP A 494 -11.99 -13.15 -24.22
N ILE A 495 -11.36 -13.67 -23.16
CA ILE A 495 -10.06 -13.18 -22.68
C ILE A 495 -8.98 -13.35 -23.75
N ALA A 496 -8.88 -14.54 -24.37
CA ALA A 496 -7.92 -14.78 -25.45
C ALA A 496 -8.13 -13.80 -26.62
N THR A 497 -9.39 -13.60 -27.01
CA THR A 497 -9.77 -12.71 -28.11
C THR A 497 -9.46 -11.25 -27.78
N VAL A 498 -9.80 -10.78 -26.59
CA VAL A 498 -9.51 -9.42 -26.14
C VAL A 498 -8.00 -9.14 -26.09
N LEU A 499 -7.22 -10.07 -25.52
CA LEU A 499 -5.76 -9.90 -25.42
C LEU A 499 -5.11 -9.87 -26.82
N HIS A 500 -5.43 -10.85 -27.67
CA HIS A 500 -4.71 -11.03 -28.94
C HIS A 500 -5.31 -10.28 -30.13
N LYS A 501 -6.63 -10.08 -30.17
CA LYS A 501 -7.33 -9.42 -31.29
C LYS A 501 -7.74 -8.00 -30.94
N GLY A 502 -8.06 -7.74 -29.67
CA GLY A 502 -8.35 -6.41 -29.16
C GLY A 502 -7.07 -5.60 -28.97
N PHE A 503 -6.29 -5.92 -27.94
CA PHE A 503 -5.04 -5.22 -27.59
C PHE A 503 -3.85 -5.57 -28.49
N LYS A 504 -4.01 -6.53 -29.41
CA LYS A 504 -2.96 -6.97 -30.35
C LYS A 504 -1.71 -7.49 -29.61
N MET A 505 -1.90 -8.11 -28.45
CA MET A 505 -0.82 -8.73 -27.69
C MET A 505 -0.17 -9.84 -28.53
N PRO A 506 1.14 -9.80 -28.80
CA PRO A 506 1.81 -10.89 -29.50
C PRO A 506 1.70 -12.19 -28.72
N LYS A 507 1.48 -13.34 -29.38
CA LYS A 507 1.46 -14.66 -28.70
C LYS A 507 2.80 -15.02 -28.06
N THR A 508 3.89 -14.42 -28.54
CA THR A 508 5.25 -14.57 -28.00
C THR A 508 5.52 -13.70 -26.79
N TYR A 509 4.62 -12.77 -26.44
CA TYR A 509 4.79 -11.87 -25.32
C TYR A 509 4.65 -12.62 -23.99
N ASN A 510 5.71 -12.60 -23.19
CA ASN A 510 5.85 -13.37 -21.95
C ASN A 510 5.95 -12.49 -20.68
N HIS A 511 5.61 -11.21 -20.77
CA HIS A 511 5.59 -10.30 -19.62
C HIS A 511 4.18 -10.00 -19.10
N TYR A 512 3.20 -10.86 -19.44
CA TYR A 512 1.84 -10.81 -18.91
C TYR A 512 1.59 -11.91 -17.87
N LYS A 513 1.08 -11.52 -16.70
CA LYS A 513 0.75 -12.45 -15.61
C LYS A 513 -0.65 -12.17 -15.08
N SER A 514 -1.51 -13.18 -14.99
CA SER A 514 -2.74 -13.07 -14.22
C SER A 514 -2.46 -13.33 -12.73
N SER A 515 -3.11 -12.60 -11.84
CA SER A 515 -2.97 -12.84 -10.39
C SER A 515 -4.22 -12.41 -9.62
N LEU A 516 -4.54 -13.13 -8.55
CA LEU A 516 -5.48 -12.64 -7.53
C LEU A 516 -4.78 -11.85 -6.43
N ASN A 517 -3.58 -12.32 -6.07
CA ASN A 517 -2.82 -11.82 -4.92
C ASN A 517 -1.42 -11.34 -5.35
N ILE A 518 -0.91 -10.33 -4.66
CA ILE A 518 0.48 -9.88 -4.74
C ILE A 518 1.00 -9.77 -3.31
N ASN A 519 2.15 -10.36 -3.03
CA ASN A 519 2.77 -10.37 -1.70
C ASN A 519 1.79 -10.78 -0.57
N HIS A 520 1.00 -11.84 -0.82
CA HIS A 520 -0.04 -12.37 0.09
C HIS A 520 -1.19 -11.41 0.42
N ASN A 521 -1.41 -10.39 -0.41
CA ASN A 521 -2.54 -9.48 -0.30
C ASN A 521 -3.36 -9.53 -1.58
N GLN A 522 -4.68 -9.58 -1.45
CA GLN A 522 -5.57 -9.53 -2.59
C GLN A 522 -5.46 -8.18 -3.30
N VAL A 523 -5.30 -8.19 -4.63
CA VAL A 523 -5.28 -6.95 -5.41
C VAL A 523 -6.70 -6.47 -5.60
N GLN A 524 -7.01 -5.30 -5.06
CA GLN A 524 -8.32 -4.66 -5.15
C GLN A 524 -8.14 -3.19 -5.48
N TRP A 525 -8.88 -2.69 -6.45
CA TRP A 525 -8.84 -1.27 -6.85
C TRP A 525 -9.20 -0.34 -5.69
N THR A 526 -10.03 -0.80 -4.75
CA THR A 526 -10.41 -0.09 -3.53
C THR A 526 -9.21 0.30 -2.66
N LEU A 527 -8.11 -0.48 -2.67
CA LEU A 527 -6.85 -0.12 -2.00
C LEU A 527 -6.22 1.12 -2.63
N GLY A 528 -6.16 1.18 -3.96
CA GLY A 528 -5.63 2.33 -4.68
C GLY A 528 -6.52 3.57 -4.55
N ALA A 529 -7.85 3.38 -4.52
CA ALA A 529 -8.81 4.44 -4.25
C ALA A 529 -8.56 5.06 -2.86
N LEU A 530 -8.37 4.21 -1.85
CA LEU A 530 -8.08 4.64 -0.49
C LEU A 530 -6.76 5.41 -0.44
N LEU A 531 -5.66 4.82 -0.95
CA LEU A 531 -4.34 5.48 -1.01
C LEU A 531 -4.42 6.87 -1.67
N TYR A 532 -5.10 6.97 -2.81
CA TYR A 532 -5.26 8.22 -3.54
C TYR A 532 -6.04 9.27 -2.73
N ARG A 533 -7.14 8.87 -2.09
CA ARG A 533 -8.05 9.76 -1.35
C ARG A 533 -7.51 10.15 0.01
N THR A 534 -6.67 9.32 0.62
CA THR A 534 -6.07 9.56 1.94
C THR A 534 -4.63 10.05 1.88
N ARG A 535 -4.11 10.41 0.69
CA ARG A 535 -2.71 10.85 0.51
C ARG A 535 -2.27 12.02 1.42
N PHE A 536 -3.22 12.84 1.88
CA PHE A 536 -2.95 13.99 2.75
C PHE A 536 -2.97 13.67 4.24
N PHE A 537 -3.41 12.47 4.65
CA PHE A 537 -3.49 12.10 6.06
C PHE A 537 -2.14 12.12 6.79
N PRO A 538 -0.99 11.75 6.16
CA PRO A 538 0.33 11.90 6.75
C PRO A 538 0.69 13.31 7.24
N LEU A 539 0.10 14.37 6.66
CA LEU A 539 0.45 15.76 6.98
C LEU A 539 0.33 16.08 8.47
N ARG A 540 -0.73 15.56 9.13
CA ARG A 540 -0.92 15.76 10.58
C ARG A 540 0.21 15.16 11.42
N ALA A 541 0.74 14.00 11.01
CA ALA A 541 1.84 13.34 11.70
C ALA A 541 3.18 14.08 11.45
N ILE A 542 3.38 14.55 10.22
CA ILE A 542 4.57 15.32 9.82
C ILE A 542 4.65 16.64 10.59
N GLU A 543 3.55 17.39 10.67
CA GLU A 543 3.47 18.65 11.43
C GLU A 543 3.81 18.43 12.91
N LYS A 544 3.25 17.37 13.53
CA LYS A 544 3.53 17.03 14.93
C LYS A 544 5.00 16.65 15.16
N ASN A 545 5.59 15.88 14.24
CA ASN A 545 7.00 15.49 14.34
C ASN A 545 7.94 16.68 14.20
N ASN A 546 7.62 17.65 13.33
CA ASN A 546 8.41 18.88 13.20
C ASN A 546 8.43 19.67 14.51
N ILE A 547 7.28 19.83 15.17
CA ILE A 547 7.17 20.50 16.47
C ILE A 547 7.99 19.76 17.54
N ASN A 548 7.90 18.43 17.59
CA ASN A 548 8.65 17.61 18.56
C ASN A 548 10.17 17.66 18.32
N ASN A 549 10.60 17.65 17.06
CA ASN A 549 12.02 17.71 16.70
C ASN A 549 12.64 19.06 17.06
N GLU A 550 11.91 20.17 16.85
CA GLU A 550 12.35 21.50 17.31
C GLU A 550 12.55 21.52 18.84
N GLN A 551 11.58 20.97 19.59
CA GLN A 551 11.67 20.89 21.06
C GLN A 551 12.82 19.98 21.54
N HIS A 552 13.05 18.85 20.88
CA HIS A 552 14.15 17.94 21.21
C HIS A 552 15.51 18.59 20.94
N SER A 553 15.65 19.31 19.82
CA SER A 553 16.87 20.04 19.45
C SER A 553 17.26 21.08 20.50
N ILE A 554 16.27 21.81 21.02
CA ILE A 554 16.46 22.80 22.10
C ILE A 554 16.93 22.10 23.39
N THR A 555 16.33 20.96 23.73
CA THR A 555 16.65 20.20 24.96
C THR A 555 18.06 19.59 24.92
N VAL A 556 18.45 19.03 23.77
CA VAL A 556 19.79 18.45 23.57
C VAL A 556 20.86 19.54 23.64
N SER A 557 20.63 20.70 23.00
CA SER A 557 21.54 21.85 23.06
C SER A 557 21.77 22.33 24.50
N MET A 558 20.71 22.40 25.32
CA MET A 558 20.81 22.78 26.74
C MET A 558 21.58 21.73 27.57
N ASN A 559 21.45 20.44 27.26
CA ASN A 559 22.20 19.38 27.96
C ASN A 559 23.70 19.41 27.65
N TYR A 560 24.09 19.70 26.40
CA TYR A 560 25.51 19.87 26.04
C TYR A 560 26.14 21.09 26.73
N LEU A 561 25.40 22.20 26.81
CA LEU A 561 25.86 23.39 27.53
C LEU A 561 26.10 23.12 29.02
N ASN A 562 25.19 22.37 29.66
CA ASN A 562 25.32 21.96 31.05
C ASN A 562 26.50 21.01 31.29
N GLN A 563 26.79 20.09 30.36
CA GLN A 563 27.96 19.20 30.46
C GLN A 563 29.29 19.96 30.33
N ILE A 564 29.37 20.93 29.42
CA ILE A 564 30.55 21.78 29.26
C ILE A 564 30.79 22.60 30.53
N LEU A 565 29.73 23.18 31.11
CA LEU A 565 29.81 23.94 32.36
C LEU A 565 30.31 23.07 33.52
N PHE A 566 29.81 21.84 33.63
CA PHE A 566 30.25 20.89 34.65
C PHE A 566 31.75 20.54 34.52
N LEU A 567 32.23 20.31 33.30
CA LEU A 567 33.65 20.02 33.03
C LEU A 567 34.56 21.22 33.35
N LEU A 568 34.10 22.44 33.06
CA LEU A 568 34.81 23.67 33.43
C LEU A 568 34.88 23.87 34.95
N CYS A 569 33.79 23.60 35.67
CA CYS A 569 33.79 23.65 37.13
C CYS A 569 34.75 22.61 37.73
N MET A 570 34.76 21.39 37.21
CA MET A 570 35.66 20.33 37.68
C MET A 570 37.13 20.65 37.39
N SER A 571 37.45 21.21 36.23
CA SER A 571 38.82 21.62 35.90
C SER A 571 39.30 22.79 36.77
N ALA A 572 38.41 23.74 37.09
CA ALA A 572 38.70 24.82 38.04
C ALA A 572 39.00 24.28 39.45
N VAL A 573 38.19 23.33 39.94
CA VAL A 573 38.43 22.70 41.25
C VAL A 573 39.77 21.97 41.28
N VAL A 574 40.10 21.22 40.22
CA VAL A 574 41.41 20.54 40.11
C VAL A 574 42.55 21.56 40.08
N ALA A 575 42.41 22.66 39.34
CA ALA A 575 43.40 23.73 39.32
C ALA A 575 43.61 24.36 40.70
N CYS A 576 42.52 24.65 41.43
CA CYS A 576 42.59 25.15 42.81
C CYS A 576 43.30 24.16 43.75
N ILE A 577 43.01 22.85 43.63
CA ILE A 577 43.68 21.81 44.40
C ILE A 577 45.18 21.78 44.08
N VAL A 578 45.56 21.86 42.80
CA VAL A 578 46.97 21.87 42.38
C VAL A 578 47.70 23.12 42.89
N ILE A 579 47.06 24.30 42.82
CA ILE A 579 47.60 25.56 43.35
C ILE A 579 47.78 25.45 44.87
N TYR A 580 46.77 24.95 45.58
CA TYR A 580 46.83 24.73 47.02
C TYR A 580 47.97 23.77 47.40
N LEU A 581 48.10 22.64 46.70
CA LEU A 581 49.18 21.69 46.94
C LEU A 581 50.56 22.28 46.64
N ARG A 582 50.69 23.12 45.59
CA ARG A 582 51.93 23.85 45.30
C ARG A 582 52.27 24.85 46.39
N HIS A 583 51.29 25.60 46.89
CA HIS A 583 51.48 26.56 47.97
C HIS A 583 51.88 25.86 49.28
N LEU A 584 51.24 24.74 49.58
CA LEU A 584 51.56 23.90 50.74
C LEU A 584 52.98 23.32 50.63
N HIS A 585 53.42 22.94 49.42
CA HIS A 585 54.80 22.52 49.15
C HIS A 585 55.81 23.66 49.33
N GLN A 586 55.46 24.88 48.90
CA GLN A 586 56.29 26.07 49.12
C GLN A 586 56.42 26.41 50.60
N MET A 587 55.34 26.35 51.37
CA MET A 587 55.40 26.58 52.82
C MET A 587 56.22 25.51 53.55
N ILE A 588 56.11 24.24 53.13
CA ILE A 588 56.94 23.16 53.68
C ILE A 588 58.43 23.43 53.36
N ASN A 589 58.77 23.86 52.14
CA ASN A 589 60.16 24.20 51.80
C ASN A 589 60.67 25.44 52.56
N GLN A 590 59.84 26.45 52.80
CA GLN A 590 60.20 27.60 53.63
C GLN A 590 60.40 27.24 55.12
N SER A 591 59.66 26.25 55.62
CA SER A 591 59.87 25.73 56.99
C SER A 591 61.17 24.92 57.16
N VAL A 592 61.76 24.42 56.06
CA VAL A 592 63.05 23.73 56.07
C VAL A 592 64.22 24.72 56.14
N ASP A 593 64.09 25.91 55.53
CA ASP A 593 65.12 26.97 55.62
C ASP A 593 65.13 27.69 56.98
N PHE A 594 64.02 27.70 57.71
CA PHE A 594 63.96 28.34 59.04
C PHE A 594 64.71 27.58 60.15
N THR A 595 65.08 26.32 59.94
CA THR A 595 65.93 25.56 60.88
C THR A 595 67.45 25.78 60.69
N LYS A 596 67.86 26.63 59.74
CA LYS A 596 69.30 26.86 59.43
C LYS A 596 69.84 28.24 59.80
N SER A 597 69.04 29.14 60.37
CA SER A 597 69.51 30.48 60.75
C SER A 597 68.87 30.98 62.04
N SER A 598 69.36 30.50 63.18
CA SER A 598 69.19 31.21 64.47
C SER A 598 70.32 30.87 65.45
N THR A 599 71.45 31.56 65.33
CA THR A 599 72.32 31.97 66.46
C THR A 599 73.19 33.15 66.01
N ASN A 600 72.72 34.38 66.23
CA ASN A 600 73.42 35.38 67.03
C ASN A 600 72.67 36.72 66.98
N TYR A 601 72.27 37.16 68.17
CA TYR A 601 71.77 38.50 68.47
C TYR A 601 72.96 39.44 68.76
N ASP A 602 72.83 40.71 68.38
CA ASP A 602 72.96 41.89 69.26
C ASP A 602 72.62 43.16 68.45
N LEU A 603 71.50 43.84 68.77
CA LEU A 603 71.34 44.97 69.71
C LEU A 603 71.72 46.34 69.11
N LEU A 604 70.71 47.18 68.76
CA LEU A 604 70.49 48.52 69.33
C LEU A 604 69.43 49.38 68.61
N SER A 605 68.66 50.09 69.46
CA SER A 605 67.99 51.40 69.32
C SER A 605 66.80 51.60 68.37
N VAL A 606 65.59 51.44 68.95
CA VAL A 606 64.50 52.44 69.11
C VAL A 606 64.50 53.68 68.20
N GLN A 607 63.40 53.88 67.45
CA GLN A 607 62.58 55.10 67.58
C GLN A 607 61.13 54.90 67.07
N VAL A 608 60.23 55.51 67.82
CA VAL A 608 58.76 55.52 67.73
C VAL A 608 58.33 56.67 66.81
N ASP A 609 57.35 56.47 65.92
CA ASP A 609 56.23 57.44 65.79
C ASP A 609 55.05 56.97 64.91
N LYS A 610 53.90 56.97 65.58
CA LYS A 610 52.55 57.43 65.22
C LYS A 610 51.87 57.04 63.90
N MET A 611 50.79 56.30 64.13
CA MET A 611 49.56 56.12 63.36
C MET A 611 48.83 57.45 63.07
N PRO A 612 48.08 57.53 61.96
CA PRO A 612 46.79 58.22 62.00
C PRO A 612 45.64 57.35 61.48
N LEU A 613 44.60 57.26 62.30
CA LEU A 613 43.22 57.02 61.90
C LEU A 613 42.64 58.28 61.25
N ILE A 614 41.75 58.11 60.27
CA ILE A 614 40.54 58.90 59.90
C ILE A 614 39.98 58.13 58.69
N ASP A 615 38.93 57.32 58.82
CA ASP A 615 37.48 57.59 58.92
C ASP A 615 36.88 58.31 57.70
N ALA A 616 35.81 57.71 57.21
CA ALA A 616 35.11 58.04 55.97
C ALA A 616 33.99 59.04 56.24
N ARG A 617 33.95 60.13 55.46
CA ARG A 617 32.70 60.84 55.12
C ARG A 617 32.90 61.71 53.87
N GLU A 618 31.91 61.57 52.99
CA GLU A 618 31.45 62.49 51.93
C GLU A 618 32.15 62.50 50.56
N MET A 619 31.29 62.21 49.57
CA MET A 619 31.34 62.35 48.10
C MET A 619 32.08 61.29 47.28
#